data_AF-A0A2N6AU50-F1
#
_entry.id   AF-A0A2N6AU50-F1
#
_cell.length_a   1.000
_cell.length_b   1.000
_cell.length_c   1.000
_cell.angle_alpha   90.00
_cell.angle_beta   90.00
_cell.angle_gamma   90.00
#
_symmetry.space_group_name_H-M   'P 1'
#
loop_
_entity.id
_entity.type
_entity.pdbx_description
1 polymer ?
#
loop_
_entity_poly.entity_id
_entity_poly.type
_entity_poly.pdbx_seq_one_letter_code
_entity_poly.pdbx_strand_id
1 'polypeptide(L)'
;MSIRALGMSLGIFLSITYILCISFDLLFPKFAMYPVWIKLLPGFKWISWQSFFLGLIETFVYGWYAAVIFVPLHNFFQRKR
;
A
#
# COMPACT_ATOMS: atom_id res chain seq x y z
N MET A 1 2.10 12.61 17.06
CA MET A 1 1.89 11.33 16.34
C MET A 1 3.26 10.70 16.05
N SER A 2 3.38 9.36 16.02
CA SER A 2 4.66 8.64 15.79
C SER A 2 4.73 8.03 14.39
N ILE A 3 5.84 8.24 13.68
CA ILE A 3 6.08 7.69 12.34
C ILE A 3 6.03 6.17 12.36
N ARG A 4 6.68 5.53 13.35
CA ARG A 4 6.76 4.06 13.42
C ARG A 4 5.39 3.42 13.61
N ALA A 5 4.57 3.98 14.51
CA ALA A 5 3.24 3.45 14.77
C ALA A 5 2.36 3.58 13.51
N LEU A 6 2.34 4.77 12.90
CA LEU A 6 1.52 5.00 11.72
C LEU A 6 2.01 4.19 10.50
N GLY A 7 3.32 4.14 10.27
CA GLY A 7 3.93 3.42 9.15
C GLY A 7 3.72 1.92 9.22
N MET A 8 3.86 1.32 10.42
CA MET A 8 3.56 -0.11 10.61
C MET A 8 2.07 -0.41 10.40
N SER A 9 1.18 0.39 10.98
CA SER A 9 -0.27 0.18 10.82
C SER A 9 -0.72 0.31 9.37
N LEU A 10 -0.32 1.39 8.67
CA LEU A 10 -0.67 1.60 7.27
C LEU A 10 0.00 0.57 6.34
N GLY A 11 1.27 0.27 6.56
CA GLY A 11 2.01 -0.72 5.76
C GLY A 11 1.34 -2.08 5.82
N ILE A 12 1.07 -2.59 7.03
CA ILE A 12 0.40 -3.89 7.23
C ILE A 12 -1.02 -3.87 6.66
N PHE A 13 -1.78 -2.80 6.92
CA PHE A 13 -3.12 -2.64 6.38
C PHE A 13 -3.13 -2.74 4.85
N LEU A 14 -2.28 -1.97 4.17
CA LEU A 14 -2.19 -1.98 2.70
C LEU A 14 -1.71 -3.33 2.15
N SER A 15 -0.75 -3.99 2.81
CA SER A 15 -0.32 -5.34 2.43
C SER A 15 -1.46 -6.37 2.54
N ILE A 16 -2.25 -6.32 3.62
CA ILE A 16 -3.42 -7.21 3.78
C ILE A 16 -4.47 -6.91 2.70
N THR A 17 -4.80 -5.63 2.47
CA THR A 17 -5.74 -5.22 1.43
C THR A 17 -5.28 -5.68 0.05
N TYR A 18 -4.00 -5.55 -0.27
CA TYR A 18 -3.44 -6.04 -1.52
C TYR A 18 -3.64 -7.55 -1.71
N ILE A 19 -3.35 -8.36 -0.68
CA ILE A 19 -3.57 -9.82 -0.73
C ILE A 19 -5.05 -10.14 -0.95
N LEU A 20 -5.95 -9.45 -0.24
CA LEU A 20 -7.39 -9.61 -0.41
C LEU A 20 -7.84 -9.22 -1.82
N CYS A 21 -7.32 -8.12 -2.38
CA CYS A 21 -7.64 -7.68 -3.74
C CYS A 21 -7.16 -8.68 -4.80
N ILE A 22 -5.93 -9.19 -4.71
CA ILE A 22 -5.44 -10.21 -5.64
C ILE A 22 -6.28 -11.49 -5.54
N SER A 23 -6.65 -11.89 -4.32
CA SER A 23 -7.53 -13.05 -4.10
C SER A 23 -8.92 -12.83 -4.70
N PHE A 24 -9.47 -11.61 -4.58
CA PHE A 24 -10.76 -11.25 -5.15
C PHE A 24 -10.72 -11.24 -6.69
N ASP A 25 -9.69 -10.66 -7.29
CA ASP A 25 -9.54 -10.63 -8.75
C ASP A 25 -9.43 -12.04 -9.36
N LEU A 26 -8.85 -12.99 -8.61
CA LEU A 26 -8.79 -14.40 -8.97
C LEU A 26 -10.17 -15.09 -8.92
N LEU A 27 -10.97 -14.78 -7.89
CA LEU A 27 -12.32 -15.34 -7.72
C LEU A 27 -13.34 -14.72 -8.67
N PHE A 28 -13.19 -13.42 -8.98
CA PHE A 28 -14.14 -12.65 -9.77
C PHE A 28 -13.46 -11.88 -10.92
N PRO A 29 -12.98 -12.57 -11.97
CA PRO A 29 -12.19 -11.94 -13.04
C PRO A 29 -12.90 -10.80 -13.78
N LYS A 30 -14.24 -10.81 -13.81
CA LYS A 30 -15.05 -9.74 -14.44
C LYS A 30 -14.95 -8.39 -13.73
N PHE A 31 -14.56 -8.38 -12.45
CA PHE A 31 -14.41 -7.19 -11.63
C PHE A 31 -12.96 -6.92 -11.24
N ALA A 32 -12.01 -7.48 -12.00
CA ALA A 32 -10.61 -7.46 -11.63
C ALA A 32 -10.03 -6.04 -11.59
N MET A 33 -9.34 -5.72 -10.49
CA MET A 33 -8.75 -4.41 -10.22
C MET A 33 -7.26 -4.32 -10.54
N TYR A 34 -6.61 -5.43 -10.89
CA TYR A 34 -5.21 -5.47 -11.28
C TYR A 34 -4.74 -4.48 -12.36
N PRO A 35 -5.58 -4.04 -13.32
CA PRO A 35 -5.14 -3.01 -14.27
C PRO A 35 -4.82 -1.67 -13.60
N VAL A 36 -5.46 -1.39 -12.45
CA VAL A 36 -5.14 -0.22 -11.62
C VAL A 36 -3.79 -0.41 -10.95
N TRP A 37 -3.55 -1.60 -10.39
CA TRP A 37 -2.28 -1.96 -9.75
C TRP A 37 -1.10 -1.85 -10.71
N ILE A 38 -1.23 -2.29 -11.97
CA ILE A 38 -0.18 -2.14 -13.00
C ILE A 38 0.23 -0.67 -13.20
N LYS A 39 -0.71 0.27 -13.10
CA LYS A 39 -0.42 1.71 -13.26
C LYS A 39 0.22 2.33 -12.03
N LEU A 40 -0.07 1.79 -10.85
CA LEU A 40 0.41 2.32 -9.57
C LEU A 40 1.76 1.70 -9.15
N LEU A 41 2.00 0.43 -9.49
CA LEU A 41 3.11 -0.36 -9.00
C LEU A 41 4.15 -0.57 -10.12
N PRO A 42 5.28 0.17 -10.09
CA PRO A 42 6.28 0.07 -11.16
C PRO A 42 6.88 -1.34 -11.24
N GLY A 43 6.75 -1.98 -12.40
CA GLY A 43 7.25 -3.34 -12.61
C GLY A 43 6.25 -4.44 -12.25
N PHE A 44 5.09 -4.11 -11.69
CA PHE A 44 3.98 -5.05 -11.53
C PHE A 44 3.33 -5.36 -12.88
N LYS A 45 3.29 -6.64 -13.26
CA LYS A 45 2.80 -7.06 -14.59
C LYS A 45 1.57 -7.97 -14.59
N TRP A 46 1.01 -8.31 -13.43
CA TRP A 46 0.04 -9.40 -13.19
C TRP A 46 0.69 -10.74 -12.79
N ILE A 47 -0.14 -11.79 -12.58
CA ILE A 47 0.18 -13.04 -11.85
C ILE A 47 1.50 -13.66 -12.31
N SER A 48 2.53 -13.36 -11.53
CA SER A 48 3.80 -14.06 -11.45
C SER A 48 4.23 -13.97 -9.99
N TRP A 49 4.98 -14.98 -9.51
CA TRP A 49 5.47 -14.98 -8.13
C TRP A 49 6.26 -13.69 -7.84
N GLN A 50 7.11 -13.28 -8.79
CA GLN A 50 7.90 -12.05 -8.71
C GLN A 50 7.02 -10.79 -8.58
N SER A 51 6.03 -10.62 -9.46
CA SER A 51 5.11 -9.47 -9.41
C SER A 51 4.32 -9.44 -8.10
N PHE A 52 3.91 -10.60 -7.59
CA PHE A 52 3.13 -10.68 -6.36
C PHE A 52 3.90 -10.13 -5.15
N PHE A 53 5.13 -10.61 -4.91
CA PHE A 53 5.96 -10.11 -3.81
C PHE A 53 6.40 -8.67 -4.01
N LEU A 54 6.66 -8.26 -5.26
CA LEU A 54 6.98 -6.88 -5.58
C LEU A 54 5.82 -5.96 -5.16
N GLY A 55 4.58 -6.28 -5.56
CA GLY A 55 3.41 -5.49 -5.15
C GLY A 55 3.18 -5.49 -3.63
N LEU A 56 3.47 -6.59 -2.93
CA LEU A 56 3.37 -6.65 -1.47
C LEU A 56 4.37 -5.70 -0.78
N ILE A 57 5.61 -5.67 -1.28
CA ILE A 57 6.66 -4.78 -0.76
C ILE A 57 6.31 -3.33 -1.08
N GLU A 58 5.92 -3.03 -2.31
CA GLU A 58 5.60 -1.66 -2.73
C GLU A 58 4.41 -1.08 -1.99
N THR A 59 3.33 -1.85 -1.80
CA THR A 59 2.17 -1.41 -1.01
C THR A 59 2.53 -1.15 0.46
N PHE A 60 3.40 -2.00 1.05
CA PHE A 60 3.92 -1.76 2.39
C PHE A 60 4.75 -0.46 2.46
N VAL A 61 5.64 -0.26 1.48
CA VAL A 61 6.48 0.94 1.36
C VAL A 61 5.63 2.19 1.17
N TYR A 62 4.54 2.13 0.41
CA TYR A 62 3.61 3.25 0.28
C TYR A 62 2.92 3.62 1.60
N GLY A 63 2.63 2.65 2.47
CA GLY A 63 2.14 2.93 3.82
C GLY A 63 3.17 3.71 4.66
N TRP A 64 4.45 3.33 4.55
CA TRP A 64 5.55 4.06 5.20
C TRP A 64 5.79 5.44 4.61
N TYR A 65 5.73 5.57 3.28
CA TYR A 65 5.82 6.84 2.59
C TYR A 65 4.77 7.83 3.11
N ALA A 66 3.52 7.38 3.23
CA ALA A 66 2.45 8.18 3.80
C ALA A 66 2.78 8.60 5.25
N ALA A 67 3.28 7.68 6.08
CA ALA A 67 3.62 7.99 7.47
C ALA A 67 4.78 8.99 7.61
N VAL A 68 5.84 8.85 6.81
CA VAL A 68 7.00 9.74 6.82
C VAL A 68 6.63 11.17 6.44
N ILE A 69 5.68 11.36 5.52
CA ILE A 69 5.23 12.69 5.10
C ILE A 69 4.14 13.24 6.03
N PHE A 70 3.13 12.43 6.36
CA PHE A 70 1.96 12.87 7.09
C PHE A 70 2.26 13.22 8.55
N VAL A 71 3.11 12.43 9.23
CA VAL A 71 3.37 12.66 10.66
C VAL A 71 4.06 14.01 10.92
N PRO A 72 5.14 14.40 10.21
CA PRO A 72 5.73 15.73 10.38
C PRO A 72 4.74 16.87 10.09
N LEU A 73 3.96 16.76 9.00
CA LEU A 73 2.94 17.75 8.65
C LEU A 73 1.88 17.88 9.74
N HIS A 74 1.34 16.75 10.20
CA HIS A 74 0.35 16.73 11.28
C HIS A 74 0.91 17.34 12.56
N ASN A 75 2.13 16.98 12.96
CA ASN A 75 2.77 17.54 14.14
C ASN A 75 3.06 19.04 13.98
N PHE A 76 3.38 19.52 12.78
CA PHE A 76 3.59 20.94 12.48
C PHE A 76 2.30 21.75 12.66
N PHE A 77 1.19 21.32 12.04
CA PHE A 77 -0.09 22.03 12.12
C PHE A 77 -0.79 21.89 13.48
N GLN A 78 -0.55 20.81 14.22
CA GLN A 78 -1.10 20.61 15.57
C GLN A 78 -0.33 21.36 16.66
N ARG A 79 0.85 21.89 16.35
CA ARG A 79 1.61 22.69 17.30
C ARG A 79 0.88 24.02 17.51
N LYS A 80 0.01 24.07 18.54
CA LYS A 80 -0.52 25.34 19.04
C LYS A 80 0.65 26.25 19.39
N ARG A 81 0.60 27.48 18.89
CA ARG A 81 1.57 28.54 19.21
C ARG A 81 1.53 28.87 20.69
#